data_AF-A0A0F9BMM3-F1
#
_entry.id   AF-A0A0F9BMM3-F1
#
_cell.length_a   1.000
_cell.length_b   1.000
_cell.length_c   1.000
_cell.angle_alpha   90.00
_cell.angle_beta   90.00
_cell.angle_gamma   90.00
#
_symmetry.space_group_name_H-M   'P 1'
#
loop_
_entity.id
_entity.type
_entity.pdbx_description
1 polymer ?
#
loop_
_entity_poly.entity_id
_entity_poly.type
_entity_poly.pdbx_seq_one_letter_code
_entity_poly.pdbx_strand_id
1 'polypeptide(L)' 'MEPGDEIFFYITGVQAFGGAARVRSHSFEDRAPIWPQGKKTRPEDYPWRVEAEPILVLEESEFVPAEALL' A
#
# COMPACT_ATOMS: atom_id res chain seq x y z
N MET A 1 7.20 -6.37 -9.64
CA MET A 1 6.25 -7.06 -8.77
C MET A 1 5.73 -8.26 -9.52
N GLU A 2 5.82 -9.42 -8.89
CA GLU A 2 5.37 -10.70 -9.41
C GLU A 2 4.36 -11.34 -8.44
N PRO A 3 3.47 -12.22 -8.93
CA PRO A 3 2.62 -13.00 -8.06
C PRO A 3 3.43 -13.75 -6.99
N GLY A 4 3.05 -13.59 -5.73
CA GLY A 4 3.74 -14.16 -4.58
C GLY A 4 4.59 -13.15 -3.79
N ASP A 5 4.94 -12.00 -4.36
CA ASP A 5 5.61 -10.92 -3.63
C ASP A 5 4.73 -10.43 -2.47
N GLU A 6 5.38 -10.02 -1.37
CA GLU A 6 4.71 -9.43 -0.21
C GLU A 6 5.01 -7.94 -0.10
N ILE A 7 3.97 -7.14 0.12
CA ILE A 7 4.03 -5.69 0.32
C ILE A 7 3.75 -5.40 1.79
N PHE A 8 4.63 -4.63 2.43
CA PHE A 8 4.37 -4.06 3.75
C PHE A 8 3.96 -2.60 3.60
N PHE A 9 2.80 -2.23 4.16
CA PHE A 9 2.26 -0.88 4.05
C PHE A 9 2.86 0.03 5.12
N TYR A 10 3.81 0.87 4.70
CA TYR A 10 4.34 1.96 5.50
C TYR A 10 3.45 3.21 5.40
N ILE A 11 3.00 3.71 6.55
CA ILE A 11 2.13 4.88 6.63
C ILE A 11 2.98 6.09 6.97
N THR A 12 3.33 6.89 5.96
CA THR A 12 4.29 8.01 6.10
C THR A 12 3.93 9.02 7.18
N GLY A 13 2.65 9.32 7.39
CA GLY A 13 2.21 10.29 8.41
C GLY A 13 2.36 9.79 9.85
N VAL A 14 2.45 8.47 10.06
CA VAL A 14 2.59 7.82 11.38
C VAL A 14 3.99 7.23 11.57
N GLN A 15 4.73 7.04 10.48
CA GLN A 15 6.07 6.42 10.45
C GLN A 15 6.07 4.98 10.98
N ALA A 16 5.02 4.23 10.67
CA ALA A 16 4.82 2.87 11.13
C ALA A 16 4.26 1.97 10.02
N PHE A 17 4.40 0.66 10.21
CA PHE A 17 3.78 -0.35 9.36
C PHE A 17 2.41 -0.74 9.91
N GLY A 18 1.38 -0.68 9.05
CA GLY A 18 -0.01 -0.94 9.44
C GLY A 18 -0.62 -2.21 8.84
N GLY A 19 0.10 -2.92 7.99
CA GLY A 19 -0.40 -4.15 7.39
C GLY A 19 0.51 -4.69 6.29
N ALA A 20 0.10 -5.83 5.74
CA ALA A 20 0.78 -6.49 4.64
C ALA A 20 -0.22 -7.13 3.67
N ALA A 21 0.16 -7.21 2.39
CA ALA A 21 -0.62 -7.88 1.35
C ALA A 21 0.27 -8.73 0.44
N ARG A 22 -0.32 -9.78 -0.15
CA ARG A 22 0.32 -10.64 -1.15
C ARG A 22 -0.13 -10.27 -2.54
N VAL A 23 0.81 -10.08 -3.46
CA VAL A 23 0.54 -9.83 -4.87
C VAL A 23 0.01 -11.09 -5.55
N ARG A 24 -1.03 -10.92 -6.39
CA ARG A 24 -1.73 -12.01 -7.10
C ARG A 24 -1.61 -11.93 -8.62
N SER A 25 -1.19 -10.78 -9.17
CA SER A 25 -1.06 -10.56 -10.61
C SER A 25 0.31 -10.01 -10.97
N HIS A 26 0.65 -10.10 -12.26
CA HIS A 26 1.66 -9.20 -12.82
C HIS A 26 1.13 -7.76 -12.85
N SER A 27 2.03 -6.79 -13.00
CA SER A 27 1.66 -5.38 -13.16
C SER A 27 0.81 -5.18 -14.42
N PHE A 28 -0.22 -4.34 -14.33
CA PHE A 28 -1.07 -3.93 -15.45
C PHE A 28 -1.42 -2.46 -15.37
N GLU A 29 -1.87 -1.88 -16.49
CA GLU A 29 -2.34 -0.49 -16.55
C GLU A 29 -3.87 -0.42 -16.34
N ASP A 30 -4.32 0.40 -15.40
CA ASP A 30 -5.72 0.74 -15.15
C ASP A 30 -5.82 2.17 -14.62
N ARG A 31 -6.63 3.01 -15.27
CA ARG A 31 -6.77 4.44 -15.00
C ARG A 31 -8.06 4.81 -14.27
N ALA A 32 -8.82 3.85 -13.75
CA ALA A 32 -10.03 4.14 -12.98
C ALA A 32 -9.70 5.02 -11.75
N PRO A 33 -10.39 6.15 -11.50
CA PRO A 33 -10.04 7.08 -10.43
C PRO A 33 -10.52 6.58 -9.05
N ILE A 34 -9.81 5.60 -8.49
CA ILE A 34 -10.15 4.98 -7.20
C ILE A 34 -9.49 5.65 -5.99
N TRP A 35 -8.48 6.48 -6.23
CA TRP A 35 -7.74 7.16 -5.17
C TRP A 35 -8.31 8.55 -4.91
N PRO A 36 -8.52 8.95 -3.65
CA PRO A 36 -8.89 10.32 -3.34
C PRO A 36 -7.73 11.26 -3.68
N GLN A 37 -8.04 12.41 -4.28
CA GLN A 37 -7.04 13.43 -4.64
C GLN A 37 -6.29 13.96 -3.40
N GLY A 38 -6.91 13.94 -2.22
CA GLY A 38 -6.34 14.45 -0.98
C GLY A 38 -5.94 15.92 -1.10
N LYS A 39 -4.76 16.27 -0.56
CA LYS A 39 -4.21 17.64 -0.59
C LYS A 39 -3.37 17.93 -1.84
N LYS A 40 -3.36 17.05 -2.85
CA LYS A 40 -2.51 17.21 -4.03
C LYS A 40 -3.04 18.30 -4.95
N THR A 41 -2.15 19.22 -5.34
CA THR A 41 -2.44 20.31 -6.28
C THR A 41 -2.59 19.83 -7.72
N ARG A 42 -1.99 18.68 -8.06
CA ARG A 42 -2.12 18.02 -9.36
C ARG A 42 -2.71 16.61 -9.17
N PRO A 43 -3.73 16.22 -9.95
CA PRO A 43 -4.22 14.84 -9.96
C PRO A 43 -3.10 13.86 -10.28
N GLU A 44 -3.08 12.74 -9.58
CA GLU A 44 -2.20 11.61 -9.84
C GLU A 44 -3.08 10.39 -10.06
N ASP A 45 -2.90 9.74 -11.20
CA ASP A 45 -3.86 8.74 -11.70
C ASP A 45 -3.49 7.32 -11.24
N TYR A 46 -2.25 7.11 -10.78
CA TYR A 46 -1.71 5.82 -10.33
C TYR A 46 -2.10 4.65 -11.25
N PRO A 47 -1.64 4.68 -12.51
CA PRO A 47 -2.15 3.78 -13.53
C PRO A 47 -1.57 2.37 -13.45
N TRP A 48 -0.38 2.19 -12.89
CA TRP A 48 0.26 0.87 -12.79
C TRP A 48 -0.14 0.18 -11.49
N ARG A 49 -0.83 -0.95 -11.62
CA ARG A 49 -1.49 -1.66 -10.51
C ARG A 49 -1.13 -3.14 -10.49
N VAL A 50 -1.41 -3.76 -9.35
CA VAL A 50 -1.43 -5.21 -9.17
C VAL A 50 -2.71 -5.57 -8.42
N GLU A 51 -3.21 -6.78 -8.64
CA GLU A 51 -4.17 -7.40 -7.72
C GLU A 51 -3.42 -7.91 -6.49
N ALA A 52 -4.00 -7.72 -5.31
CA ALA A 52 -3.42 -8.17 -4.06
C ALA A 52 -4.50 -8.61 -3.05
N GLU A 53 -4.12 -9.49 -2.13
CA GLU A 53 -4.97 -9.95 -1.03
C GLU A 53 -4.30 -9.62 0.32
N PRO A 54 -5.06 -9.25 1.38
CA PRO A 54 -4.47 -8.95 2.67
C PRO A 54 -3.86 -10.21 3.31
N ILE A 55 -2.64 -10.08 3.83
CA ILE A 55 -2.02 -11.05 4.73
C ILE A 55 -2.34 -10.68 6.17
N LEU A 56 -2.23 -9.37 6.49
CA LEU A 56 -2.43 -8.81 7.83
C LEU A 56 -2.92 -7.38 7.71
N VAL A 57 -3.90 -7.01 8.53
CA VAL A 57 -4.35 -5.62 8.71
C VAL A 57 -4.33 -5.37 10.22
N LEU A 58 -3.55 -4.40 10.65
CA LEU A 58 -3.40 -4.05 12.07
C LEU A 58 -4.38 -2.92 12.42
N GLU A 59 -4.87 -2.93 13.65
CA GLU A 59 -5.50 -1.74 14.23
C GLU A 59 -4.44 -0.66 14.45
N GLU A 60 -4.83 0.63 14.44
CA GLU A 60 -3.86 1.74 14.59
C GLU A 60 -3.03 1.64 15.88
N SER A 61 -3.62 1.15 16.97
CA SER A 61 -2.92 0.92 18.25
C SER A 61 -1.87 -0.19 18.19
N GLU A 62 -1.90 -1.01 17.15
CA GLU A 62 -1.00 -2.16 16.94
C GLU A 62 0.04 -1.90 15.85
N PHE A 63 0.05 -0.72 15.25
CA PHE A 63 1.04 -0.35 14.24
C PHE A 63 2.46 -0.53 14.77
N VAL A 64 3.33 -1.06 13.91
CA VAL A 64 4.73 -1.32 14.25
C VAL A 64 5.57 -0.09 13.89
N PRO A 65 6.14 0.66 14.86
CA PRO A 65 6.97 1.82 14.56
C PRO A 65 8.19 1.41 13.75
N ALA A 66 8.48 2.11 12.64
CA ALA A 66 9.60 1.75 11.78
C ALA A 66 10.96 1.87 12.47
N GLU A 67 11.11 2.83 13.39
CA GLU A 67 12.32 3.02 14.20
C GLU A 67 12.61 1.83 15.12
N ALA A 68 11.61 1.07 15.54
CA ALA A 68 11.79 -0.10 16.40
C ALA A 68 12.43 -1.30 15.68
N LEU A 69 12.67 -1.20 14.37
CA LEU A 69 13.24 -2.26 13.51
C LEU A 69 14.68 -1.95 13.05
N LEU A 70 15.31 -0.90 13.58
CA LEU A 70 16.69 -0.48 13.29
C LEU A 70 17.67 -0.99 14.36
#